data_AF-A0AAD8GSZ6-F1
#
_entry.id   AF-A0AAD8GSZ6-F1
#
_cell.length_a   1.000
_cell.length_b   1.000
_cell.length_c   1.000
_cell.angle_alpha   90.00
_cell.angle_beta   90.00
_cell.angle_gamma   90.00
#
_symmetry.space_group_name_H-M   'P 1'
#
loop_
_entity.id
_entity.type
_entity.pdbx_description
1 polymer ?
#
loop_
_entity_poly.entity_id
_entity_poly.type
_entity_poly.pdbx_seq_one_letter_code
_entity_poly.pdbx_strand_id
1 'polypeptide(L)'
;MQRFTERIVNMMKSNSLFQRGPIIMSQIENEYGPIEWEIGAPGKSYTKWFSSMTVCLKTGVPWIICKQEDVPDPIIDTCNGFYCEGFFPKKWYKPKMWTEVWTGW
;
A
#
# COMPACT_ATOMS: atom_id res chain seq x y z
N MET A 1 9.34 8.76 8.10
CA MET A 1 8.82 7.62 7.34
C MET A 1 9.95 6.77 6.74
N GLN A 2 10.62 7.21 5.66
CA GLN A 2 11.61 6.40 4.91
C GLN A 2 12.61 5.63 5.77
N ARG A 3 13.36 6.30 6.66
CA ARG A 3 14.38 5.64 7.51
C ARG A 3 13.83 4.46 8.32
N PHE A 4 12.60 4.57 8.81
CA PHE A 4 11.96 3.52 9.58
C PHE A 4 11.48 2.38 8.67
N THR A 5 10.82 2.71 7.56
CA THR A 5 10.38 1.73 6.56
C THR A 5 11.56 0.91 6.03
N GLU A 6 12.67 1.57 5.69
CA GLU A 6 13.93 0.93 5.27
C GLU A 6 14.47 0.00 6.35
N ARG A 7 14.49 0.44 7.60
CA ARG A 7 14.94 -0.39 8.73
C ARG A 7 14.12 -1.67 8.85
N ILE A 8 12.79 -1.57 8.77
CA ILE A 8 11.90 -2.74 8.86
C ILE A 8 12.11 -3.66 7.66
N VAL A 9 12.11 -3.13 6.43
CA VAL A 9 12.34 -3.95 5.23
C VAL A 9 13.69 -4.65 5.28
N ASN A 10 14.76 -3.94 5.69
CA ASN A 10 16.08 -4.54 5.83
C ASN A 10 16.09 -5.64 6.89
N MET A 11 15.43 -5.43 8.03
CA MET A 11 15.30 -6.45 9.07
C MET A 11 14.56 -7.70 8.56
N MET A 12 13.47 -7.53 7.81
CA MET A 12 12.73 -8.65 7.21
C MET A 12 13.57 -9.39 6.16
N LYS A 13 14.33 -8.66 5.33
CA LYS A 13 15.26 -9.25 4.35
C LYS A 13 16.39 -10.04 5.00
N SER A 14 17.02 -9.50 6.04
CA SER A 14 18.11 -10.17 6.77
C SER A 14 17.66 -11.48 7.42
N ASN A 15 16.36 -11.61 7.71
CA ASN A 15 15.74 -12.84 8.25
C ASN A 15 15.04 -13.68 7.17
N SER A 16 15.29 -13.41 5.87
CA SER A 16 14.73 -14.15 4.73
C SER A 16 13.20 -14.24 4.71
N LEU A 17 12.48 -13.20 5.20
CA LEU A 17 11.03 -13.27 5.41
C LEU A 17 10.17 -12.95 4.17
N PHE A 18 10.75 -12.47 3.06
CA PHE A 18 10.04 -12.16 1.80
C PHE A 18 10.09 -13.33 0.79
N GLN A 19 11.13 -13.42 -0.05
CA GLN A 19 11.19 -14.27 -1.25
C GLN A 19 11.07 -15.79 -1.02
N ARG A 20 11.23 -16.24 0.22
CA ARG A 20 11.01 -17.64 0.66
C ARG A 20 10.39 -17.72 2.05
N GLY A 21 9.95 -16.58 2.56
CA GLY A 21 9.37 -16.45 3.89
C GLY A 21 7.87 -16.24 3.82
N PRO A 22 7.25 -15.95 4.96
CA PRO A 22 5.80 -15.85 5.05
C PRO A 22 5.23 -14.52 4.52
N ILE A 23 6.05 -13.50 4.28
CA ILE A 23 5.55 -12.17 3.89
C ILE A 23 5.26 -12.16 2.39
N ILE A 24 3.98 -12.14 2.04
CA ILE A 24 3.51 -12.17 0.64
C ILE A 24 3.16 -10.80 0.06
N MET A 25 3.06 -9.76 0.89
CA MET A 25 2.79 -8.37 0.50
C MET A 25 3.13 -7.42 1.65
N SER A 26 3.16 -6.11 1.39
CA SER A 26 3.35 -5.10 2.43
C SER A 26 2.54 -3.85 2.11
N GLN A 27 2.04 -3.17 3.15
CA GLN A 27 1.32 -1.91 2.98
C GLN A 27 2.23 -0.73 3.28
N ILE A 28 2.13 0.32 2.47
CA ILE A 28 2.68 1.65 2.77
C ILE A 28 1.53 2.63 2.97
N GLU A 29 1.67 3.53 3.94
CA GLU A 29 0.58 4.42 4.38
C GLU A 29 -0.70 3.67 4.84
N ASN A 30 -1.68 4.42 5.35
CA ASN A 30 -2.97 3.86 5.73
C ASN A 30 -4.09 4.87 5.51
N GLU A 31 -5.03 4.54 4.63
CA GLU A 31 -6.21 5.36 4.30
C GLU A 31 -5.88 6.83 3.98
N TYR A 32 -4.80 7.05 3.22
CA TYR A 32 -4.30 8.40 2.96
C TYR A 32 -5.10 9.14 1.88
N GLY A 33 -5.86 8.46 1.02
CA GLY A 33 -6.56 9.08 -0.10
C GLY A 33 -7.51 10.23 0.29
N PRO A 34 -8.34 10.09 1.34
CA PRO A 34 -9.16 11.18 1.85
C PRO A 34 -8.33 12.39 2.33
N ILE A 35 -7.18 12.14 2.96
CA ILE A 35 -6.27 13.19 3.43
C ILE A 35 -5.60 13.89 2.24
N GLU A 36 -5.13 13.12 1.26
CA GLU A 36 -4.58 13.65 0.02
C GLU A 36 -5.58 14.58 -0.70
N TRP A 37 -6.85 14.17 -0.75
CA TRP A 37 -7.91 14.98 -1.35
C TRP A 37 -8.06 16.33 -0.64
N GLU A 38 -8.10 16.32 0.70
CA GLU A 38 -8.28 17.52 1.51
C GLU A 38 -7.11 18.50 1.37
N ILE A 39 -5.87 18.00 1.41
CA ILE A 39 -4.69 18.87 1.38
C ILE A 39 -4.21 19.19 -0.03
N GLY A 40 -4.70 18.47 -1.06
CA GLY A 40 -4.47 18.76 -2.47
C GLY A 40 -3.04 18.48 -2.95
N ALA A 41 -2.41 19.46 -3.59
CA ALA A 41 -1.14 19.28 -4.30
C ALA A 41 0.04 18.76 -3.44
N PRO A 42 0.21 19.21 -2.18
CA PRO A 42 1.18 18.61 -1.25
C PRO A 42 0.92 17.12 -0.99
N GLY A 43 -0.35 16.71 -0.83
CA GLY A 43 -0.74 15.31 -0.64
C GLY A 43 -0.38 14.46 -1.84
N LYS A 44 -0.73 14.92 -3.05
CA LYS A 44 -0.33 14.27 -4.30
C LYS A 44 1.19 14.09 -4.43
N SER A 45 1.95 15.09 -4.00
CA SER A 45 3.42 15.05 -4.04
C SER A 45 3.97 14.04 -3.04
N TYR A 46 3.38 13.96 -1.85
CA TYR A 46 3.69 12.96 -0.84
C TYR A 46 3.35 11.54 -1.31
N THR A 47 2.18 11.33 -1.92
CA THR A 47 1.76 10.04 -2.49
C THR A 47 2.74 9.52 -3.52
N LYS A 48 3.18 10.38 -4.45
CA LYS A 48 4.21 10.02 -5.43
C LYS A 48 5.55 9.69 -4.76
N TRP A 49 5.93 10.48 -3.75
CA TRP A 49 7.20 10.29 -3.04
C TRP A 49 7.23 8.95 -2.29
N PHE A 50 6.24 8.65 -1.44
CA PHE A 50 6.27 7.40 -0.67
C PHE A 50 6.09 6.18 -1.58
N SER A 51 5.32 6.31 -2.67
CA SER A 51 5.14 5.23 -3.63
C SER A 51 6.47 4.87 -4.30
N SER A 52 7.21 5.88 -4.79
CA SER A 52 8.53 5.70 -5.39
C SER A 52 9.55 5.11 -4.41
N MET A 53 9.61 5.66 -3.19
CA MET A 53 10.48 5.18 -2.12
C MET A 53 10.25 3.69 -1.84
N THR A 54 8.99 3.31 -1.71
CA THR A 54 8.57 1.95 -1.36
C THR A 54 8.92 0.92 -2.43
N VAL A 55 8.69 1.25 -3.70
CA VAL A 55 9.07 0.39 -4.85
C VAL A 55 10.59 0.21 -4.91
N CYS A 56 11.36 1.26 -4.60
CA CYS A 56 12.82 1.20 -4.55
C CYS A 56 13.36 0.28 -3.46
N LEU A 57 12.57 -0.06 -2.44
CA LEU A 57 12.97 -1.00 -1.39
C LEU A 57 13.08 -2.44 -1.89
N LYS A 58 12.55 -2.79 -3.08
CA LYS A 58 12.74 -4.10 -3.73
C LYS A 58 12.53 -5.27 -2.77
N THR A 59 11.35 -5.35 -2.16
CA THR A 59 10.95 -6.46 -1.27
C THR A 59 10.80 -7.78 -2.02
N GLY A 60 10.55 -7.72 -3.33
CA GLY A 60 10.28 -8.89 -4.18
C GLY A 60 8.84 -9.39 -4.09
N VAL A 61 7.98 -8.70 -3.32
CA VAL A 61 6.55 -8.98 -3.19
C VAL A 61 5.74 -7.70 -3.46
N PRO A 62 4.44 -7.80 -3.81
CA PRO A 62 3.61 -6.64 -4.06
C PRO A 62 3.51 -5.68 -2.87
N TRP A 63 3.39 -4.39 -3.20
CA TRP A 63 2.99 -3.36 -2.25
C TRP A 63 1.53 -3.01 -2.45
N ILE A 64 0.83 -2.76 -1.35
CA ILE A 64 -0.58 -2.37 -1.31
C ILE A 64 -0.74 -1.01 -0.60
N ILE A 65 -1.89 -0.38 -0.79
CA ILE A 65 -2.34 0.78 -0.01
C ILE A 65 -3.87 0.83 0.02
N CYS A 66 -4.43 0.98 1.21
CA CYS A 66 -5.87 1.02 1.41
C CYS A 66 -6.45 2.44 1.21
N LYS A 67 -7.68 2.50 0.65
CA LYS A 67 -8.43 3.74 0.36
C LYS A 67 -7.58 4.82 -0.33
N GLN A 68 -6.92 4.43 -1.41
CA GLN A 68 -6.11 5.34 -2.21
C GLN A 68 -6.39 5.09 -3.69
N GLU A 69 -7.07 6.01 -4.37
CA GLU A 69 -7.52 5.75 -5.75
C GLU A 69 -6.47 5.99 -6.84
N ASP A 70 -5.55 6.94 -6.65
CA ASP A 70 -4.58 7.38 -7.67
C ASP A 70 -3.15 6.94 -7.30
N VAL A 71 -2.98 5.64 -7.13
CA VAL A 71 -1.70 5.04 -6.74
C VAL A 71 -0.85 4.74 -7.97
N PRO A 72 0.42 5.19 -8.01
CA PRO A 72 1.35 4.80 -9.06
C PRO A 72 1.57 3.29 -9.14
N ASP A 73 1.73 2.76 -10.35
CA ASP A 73 2.18 1.38 -10.54
C ASP A 73 3.56 1.16 -9.91
N PRO A 74 3.86 -0.05 -9.40
CA PRO A 74 3.06 -1.27 -9.42
C PRO A 74 2.22 -1.50 -8.14
N ILE A 75 2.00 -0.48 -7.30
CA ILE A 75 1.30 -0.64 -6.02
C ILE A 75 -0.19 -0.87 -6.24
N ILE A 76 -0.80 -1.77 -5.47
CA ILE A 76 -2.22 -2.14 -5.59
C ILE A 76 -3.07 -1.34 -4.60
N ASP A 77 -4.08 -0.66 -5.10
CA ASP A 77 -5.10 -0.01 -4.28
C ASP A 77 -6.11 -1.03 -3.75
N THR A 78 -6.50 -0.89 -2.47
CA THR A 78 -7.37 -1.83 -1.76
C THR A 78 -8.53 -1.12 -1.05
N CYS A 79 -9.55 -1.91 -0.67
CA CYS A 79 -10.75 -1.42 0.01
C CYS A 79 -10.77 -1.79 1.50
N ASN A 80 -11.40 -0.94 2.31
CA ASN A 80 -11.71 -1.13 3.72
C ASN A 80 -13.19 -0.81 3.95
N GLY A 81 -13.85 -1.55 4.84
CA GLY A 81 -15.24 -1.30 5.18
C GLY A 81 -15.97 -2.50 5.76
N PHE A 82 -17.27 -2.34 6.01
CA PHE A 82 -18.19 -3.46 6.23
C PHE A 82 -18.50 -4.22 4.93
N TYR A 83 -18.46 -3.50 3.80
CA TYR A 83 -18.85 -3.97 2.48
C TYR A 83 -17.89 -3.38 1.43
N CYS A 84 -17.35 -4.23 0.56
CA CYS A 84 -16.42 -3.86 -0.53
C CYS A 84 -16.75 -4.60 -1.85
N GLU A 85 -17.96 -5.15 -1.99
CA GLU A 85 -18.42 -5.85 -3.19
C GLU A 85 -18.46 -4.94 -4.42
N GLY A 86 -18.69 -3.63 -4.24
CA GLY A 86 -18.65 -2.64 -5.33
C GLY A 86 -17.25 -2.13 -5.70
N PHE A 87 -16.22 -2.40 -4.87
CA PHE A 87 -14.87 -1.90 -5.12
C PHE A 87 -14.21 -2.60 -6.32
N PHE A 88 -13.48 -1.83 -7.14
CA PHE A 88 -12.55 -2.34 -8.14
C PHE A 88 -11.28 -1.51 -8.11
N PRO A 89 -10.10 -2.12 -8.26
CA PRO A 89 -8.87 -1.37 -8.30
C PRO A 89 -8.84 -0.46 -9.55
N LYS A 90 -8.12 0.66 -9.48
CA LYS A 90 -8.12 1.66 -10.55
C LYS A 90 -7.57 1.16 -11.89
N LYS A 91 -6.80 0.07 -11.87
CA LYS A 91 -6.23 -0.56 -13.06
C LYS A 91 -6.76 -1.99 -13.19
N TRP A 92 -7.25 -2.33 -14.38
CA TRP A 92 -7.90 -3.62 -14.67
C TRP A 92 -7.02 -4.86 -14.46
N TYR A 93 -5.69 -4.72 -14.55
CA TYR A 93 -4.74 -5.82 -14.34
C TYR A 93 -4.34 -5.99 -12.86
N LYS A 94 -4.80 -5.10 -11.96
CA LYS A 94 -4.59 -5.24 -10.52
C LYS A 94 -5.70 -6.12 -9.93
N PRO A 95 -5.39 -7.00 -8.96
CA PRO A 95 -6.40 -7.81 -8.31
C PRO A 95 -7.28 -6.95 -7.38
N LYS A 96 -8.55 -7.33 -7.25
CA LYS A 96 -9.44 -6.76 -6.24
C LYS A 96 -9.08 -7.30 -4.85
N MET A 97 -8.82 -6.41 -3.90
CA MET A 97 -8.41 -6.77 -2.54
C MET A 97 -9.19 -5.97 -1.49
N TRP A 98 -9.58 -6.64 -0.42
CA TRP A 98 -10.26 -6.07 0.74
C TRP A 98 -9.37 -6.28 1.97
N THR A 99 -8.76 -5.19 2.46
CA THR A 99 -7.74 -5.21 3.52
C THR A 99 -8.35 -5.24 4.91
N GLU A 100 -9.49 -4.58 5.13
CA GLU A 100 -10.15 -4.54 6.43
C GLU A 100 -11.63 -4.86 6.31
N VAL A 101 -11.99 -6.12 6.59
CA VAL A 101 -13.38 -6.56 6.81
C VAL A 101 -13.76 -6.20 8.23
N TRP A 102 -14.50 -5.11 8.41
CA TRP A 102 -14.89 -4.68 9.76
C TRP A 102 -15.88 -5.68 10.37
N THR A 103 -15.45 -6.34 11.44
CA THR A 103 -16.22 -7.38 12.16
C THR A 103 -17.03 -6.83 13.33
N GLY A 104 -16.90 -5.53 13.60
CA GLY A 104 -17.52 -4.80 14.71
C GLY A 104 -17.09 -3.34 14.69
N TRP A 105 -17.25 -2.66 15.83
CA TRP A 105 -16.80 -1.28 16.06
C TRP A 105 -16.31 -1.10 17.50
#